data_AF-A0AAJ1Y3M9-F1
#
_entry.id   AF-A0AAJ1Y3M9-F1
#
_cell.length_a   1.000
_cell.length_b   1.000
_cell.length_c   1.000
_cell.angle_alpha   90.00
_cell.angle_beta   90.00
_cell.angle_gamma   90.00
#
_symmetry.space_group_name_H-M   'P 1'
#
loop_
_entity.id
_entity.type
_entity.pdbx_description
1 polymer ?
#
loop_
_entity_poly.entity_id
_entity_poly.type
_entity_poly.pdbx_seq_one_letter_code
_entity_poly.pdbx_strand_id
1 'polypeptide(L)'
;MSKKEQIKKQQAQFLEIMKKVREEKDIDALAELFIEIISVYGLKMDETSALLYYVQKETLEADHNAQFLNERLKLDVKSLGIEGVLQVQRALVNTYLSNIANND
;
A
#
# COMPACT_ATOMS: atom_id res chain seq x y z
N MET A 1 8.35 23.31 -28.27
CA MET A 1 7.25 22.79 -27.43
C MET A 1 6.91 23.83 -26.39
N SER A 2 5.64 24.17 -26.27
CA SER A 2 5.11 25.03 -25.22
C SER A 2 5.23 24.34 -23.85
N LYS A 3 5.39 25.14 -22.78
CA LYS A 3 5.38 24.66 -21.39
C LYS A 3 4.12 23.83 -21.08
N LYS A 4 2.99 24.16 -21.71
CA LYS A 4 1.73 23.42 -21.60
C LYS A 4 1.79 22.04 -22.27
N GLU A 5 2.54 21.90 -23.36
CA GLU A 5 2.74 20.62 -24.06
C GLU A 5 3.69 19.71 -23.29
N GLN A 6 4.74 20.27 -22.67
CA GLN A 6 5.65 19.53 -21.79
C GLN A 6 4.93 18.95 -20.57
N ILE A 7 4.09 19.75 -19.90
CA ILE A 7 3.30 19.29 -18.74
C ILE A 7 2.33 18.17 -19.13
N LYS A 8 1.63 18.31 -20.25
CA LYS A 8 0.74 17.24 -20.75
C LYS A 8 1.49 15.95 -21.08
N LYS A 9 2.69 16.05 -21.64
CA LYS A 9 3.53 14.89 -21.95
C LYS A 9 3.99 14.17 -20.67
N GLN A 10 4.42 14.92 -19.66
CA GLN A 10 4.79 14.35 -18.35
C GLN A 10 3.59 13.68 -17.67
N GLN A 11 2.42 14.31 -17.69
CA GLN A 11 1.19 13.71 -17.14
C GLN A 11 0.80 12.42 -17.86
N ALA A 12 0.90 12.37 -19.19
CA ALA A 12 0.61 11.18 -19.98
C ALA A 12 1.61 10.04 -19.67
N GLN A 13 2.90 10.35 -19.53
CA GLN A 13 3.92 9.38 -19.14
C GLN A 13 3.67 8.82 -17.74
N PHE A 14 3.30 9.67 -16.78
CA PHE A 14 2.98 9.22 -15.43
C PHE A 14 1.75 8.31 -15.40
N LEU A 15 0.72 8.65 -16.17
CA LEU A 15 -0.47 7.80 -16.34
C LEU A 15 -0.16 6.45 -17.00
N GLU A 16 0.78 6.41 -17.95
CA GLU A 16 1.19 5.18 -18.61
C GLU A 16 1.97 4.26 -17.66
N ILE A 17 2.88 4.82 -16.85
CA ILE A 17 3.60 4.07 -15.81
C ILE A 17 2.59 3.50 -14.80
N MET A 18 1.64 4.30 -14.32
CA MET A 18 0.60 3.81 -13.39
C MET A 18 -0.26 2.69 -14.00
N LYS A 19 -0.53 2.72 -15.31
CA LYS A 19 -1.27 1.65 -15.99
C LYS A 19 -0.46 0.35 -16.07
N LYS A 20 0.83 0.43 -16.43
CA LYS A 20 1.71 -0.74 -16.50
C LYS A 20 1.89 -1.39 -15.14
N VAL A 21 2.18 -0.60 -14.10
CA VAL A 21 2.28 -1.10 -12.71
C VAL A 21 0.97 -1.78 -12.27
N ARG A 22 -0.18 -1.23 -12.66
CA ARG A 22 -1.49 -1.85 -12.38
C ARG A 22 -1.71 -3.17 -13.13
N GLU A 23 -1.29 -3.24 -14.39
CA GLU A 23 -1.46 -4.41 -15.26
C GLU A 23 -0.53 -5.56 -14.86
N GLU A 24 0.72 -5.24 -14.50
CA GLU A 24 1.75 -6.20 -14.14
C GLU A 24 1.66 -6.65 -12.67
N LYS A 25 0.92 -5.91 -11.82
CA LYS A 25 0.89 -6.09 -10.35
C LYS A 25 2.30 -6.22 -9.76
N ASP A 26 3.26 -5.52 -10.35
CA ASP A 26 4.65 -5.51 -9.89
C ASP A 26 4.73 -4.77 -8.56
N ILE A 27 4.77 -5.55 -7.48
CA ILE A 27 4.79 -5.03 -6.11
C ILE A 27 6.15 -4.38 -5.80
N ASP A 28 7.23 -4.81 -6.46
CA ASP A 28 8.56 -4.25 -6.26
C ASP A 28 8.65 -2.85 -6.90
N ALA A 29 8.17 -2.69 -8.15
CA ALA A 29 8.10 -1.39 -8.79
C ALA A 29 7.19 -0.40 -8.04
N LEU A 30 6.09 -0.90 -7.45
CA LEU A 30 5.23 -0.08 -6.60
C LEU A 30 5.96 0.33 -5.31
N ALA A 31 6.68 -0.59 -4.68
CA ALA A 31 7.45 -0.31 -3.46
C ALA A 31 8.53 0.76 -3.70
N GLU A 32 9.23 0.70 -4.85
CA GLU A 32 10.20 1.73 -5.25
C GLU A 32 9.56 3.12 -5.32
N LEU A 33 8.37 3.24 -5.93
CA LEU A 33 7.64 4.51 -5.99
C LEU A 33 7.29 5.04 -4.59
N PHE A 34 6.87 4.17 -3.66
CA PHE A 34 6.62 4.57 -2.28
C PHE A 34 7.89 5.07 -1.58
N ILE A 35 9.04 4.41 -1.81
CA ILE A 35 10.34 4.83 -1.26
C ILE A 35 10.75 6.19 -1.83
N GLU A 36 10.54 6.45 -3.11
CA GLU A 36 10.82 7.75 -3.72
C GLU A 36 9.98 8.86 -3.06
N ILE A 37 8.68 8.64 -2.86
CA ILE A 37 7.80 9.61 -2.17
C ILE A 37 8.31 9.90 -0.76
N ILE A 38 8.62 8.85 0.01
CA ILE A 38 9.16 8.98 1.38
C ILE A 38 10.47 9.78 1.38
N SER A 39 11.36 9.49 0.42
CA SER A 39 12.68 10.12 0.30
C SER A 39 12.59 11.59 -0.09
N VAL A 40 11.70 11.94 -1.02
CA VAL A 40 11.45 13.32 -1.46
C VAL A 40 10.92 14.18 -0.31
N TYR A 41 10.03 13.63 0.52
CA TYR A 41 9.53 14.32 1.71
C TYR A 41 10.53 14.34 2.88
N GLY A 42 11.60 13.54 2.82
CA GLY A 42 12.61 13.45 3.86
C GLY A 42 12.07 12.92 5.18
N LEU A 43 11.13 11.98 5.14
CA LEU A 43 10.50 11.44 6.35
C LEU A 43 11.51 10.70 7.22
N LYS A 44 11.38 10.87 8.53
CA LYS A 44 12.10 10.10 9.54
C LYS A 44 11.48 8.73 9.74
N MET A 45 12.23 7.83 10.37
CA MET A 45 11.82 6.43 10.59
C MET A 45 10.50 6.29 11.36
N ASP A 46 10.27 7.14 12.35
CA ASP A 46 9.04 7.20 13.13
C ASP A 46 7.85 7.70 12.28
N GLU A 47 8.06 8.74 11.47
CA GLU A 47 7.05 9.28 10.54
C GLU A 47 6.68 8.26 9.45
N THR A 48 7.67 7.55 8.89
CA THR A 48 7.43 6.45 7.95
C THR A 48 6.63 5.32 8.60
N SER A 49 6.97 4.95 9.83
CA SER A 49 6.25 3.90 10.57
C SER A 49 4.79 4.31 10.83
N ALA A 50 4.56 5.57 11.21
CA ALA A 50 3.22 6.11 11.41
C ALA A 50 2.40 6.11 10.11
N LEU A 51 3.02 6.46 8.98
CA LEU A 51 2.36 6.43 7.67
C LEU A 51 1.97 5.01 7.27
N LEU A 52 2.87 4.03 7.39
CA LEU A 52 2.59 2.63 7.06
C LEU A 52 1.48 2.05 7.94
N TYR A 53 1.50 2.36 9.24
CA TYR A 53 0.43 2.01 10.16
C TYR A 53 -0.91 2.60 9.71
N TYR A 54 -0.94 3.90 9.37
CA TYR A 54 -2.16 4.58 8.94
C TYR A 54 -2.72 3.96 7.66
N VAL A 55 -1.88 3.74 6.64
CA VAL A 55 -2.29 3.10 5.38
C VAL A 55 -2.87 1.70 5.63
N GLN A 56 -2.22 0.91 6.49
CA GLN A 56 -2.73 -0.41 6.87
C GLN A 56 -4.08 -0.33 7.58
N LYS A 57 -4.21 0.60 8.55
CA LYS A 57 -5.45 0.80 9.29
C LYS A 57 -6.61 1.15 8.35
N GLU A 58 -6.43 2.15 7.49
CA GLU A 58 -7.46 2.56 6.51
C GLU A 58 -7.82 1.42 5.56
N THR A 59 -6.84 0.61 5.15
CA THR A 59 -7.08 -0.56 4.29
C THR A 59 -7.93 -1.61 5.00
N LEU A 60 -7.66 -1.91 6.28
CA LEU A 60 -8.45 -2.86 7.06
C LEU A 60 -9.87 -2.33 7.31
N GLU A 61 -9.99 -1.05 7.67
CA GLU A 61 -11.27 -0.42 8.05
C GLU A 61 -12.17 -0.09 6.85
N ALA A 62 -11.65 -0.15 5.63
CA ALA A 62 -12.45 -0.03 4.41
C ALA A 62 -13.63 -1.03 4.44
N ASP A 63 -14.84 -0.55 4.15
CA ASP A 63 -16.08 -1.27 4.49
C ASP A 63 -16.12 -2.73 3.99
N HIS A 64 -15.66 -2.98 2.76
CA HIS A 64 -15.61 -4.31 2.18
C HIS A 64 -14.64 -5.26 2.92
N ASN A 65 -13.47 -4.76 3.34
CA ASN A 65 -12.48 -5.54 4.09
C ASN A 65 -12.94 -5.77 5.53
N ALA A 66 -13.44 -4.72 6.19
CA ALA A 66 -13.97 -4.81 7.54
C ALA A 66 -15.14 -5.79 7.63
N GLN A 67 -16.07 -5.74 6.67
CA GLN A 67 -17.16 -6.70 6.58
C GLN A 67 -16.64 -8.13 6.38
N PHE A 68 -15.74 -8.33 5.42
CA PHE A 68 -15.18 -9.65 5.14
C PHE A 68 -14.50 -10.26 6.37
N LEU A 69 -13.64 -9.49 7.05
CA LEU A 69 -12.90 -9.94 8.23
C LEU A 69 -13.82 -10.26 9.40
N ASN A 70 -14.87 -9.46 9.61
CA ASN A 70 -15.85 -9.73 10.65
C ASN A 70 -16.66 -10.99 10.33
N GLU A 71 -17.19 -11.13 9.12
CA GLU A 71 -18.01 -12.28 8.76
C GLU A 71 -17.24 -13.60 8.80
N ARG A 72 -16.03 -13.61 8.22
CA ARG A 72 -15.20 -14.82 8.03
C ARG A 72 -14.35 -15.17 9.24
N LEU A 73 -13.81 -14.18 9.95
CA LEU A 73 -12.84 -14.39 11.02
C LEU A 73 -13.35 -13.94 12.38
N LYS A 74 -14.56 -13.37 12.47
CA LYS A 74 -15.12 -12.78 13.70
C LYS A 74 -14.21 -11.70 14.30
N LEU A 75 -13.48 -11.00 13.43
CA LEU A 75 -12.57 -9.92 13.79
C LEU A 75 -13.18 -8.57 13.44
N ASP A 76 -13.54 -7.78 14.44
CA ASP A 76 -13.94 -6.39 14.25
C ASP A 76 -12.71 -5.47 14.21
N VAL A 77 -12.26 -5.14 13.00
CA VAL A 77 -11.07 -4.32 12.81
C VAL A 77 -11.24 -2.86 13.24
N LYS A 78 -12.46 -2.32 13.27
CA LYS A 78 -12.73 -0.92 13.65
C LYS A 78 -12.61 -0.69 15.17
N SER A 79 -12.59 -1.77 15.96
CA SER A 79 -12.37 -1.70 17.42
C SER A 79 -10.92 -1.94 17.84
N LEU A 80 -10.02 -2.23 16.89
CA LEU A 80 -8.62 -2.51 17.21
C LEU A 80 -7.85 -1.25 17.58
N GLY A 81 -7.07 -1.33 18.65
CA GLY A 81 -6.00 -0.39 18.93
C GLY A 81 -4.76 -0.64 18.07
N ILE A 82 -3.72 0.18 18.25
CA ILE A 82 -2.47 0.12 17.46
C ILE A 82 -1.90 -1.31 17.40
N GLU A 83 -1.79 -1.97 18.56
CA GLU A 83 -1.24 -3.33 18.64
C GLU A 83 -2.06 -4.33 17.81
N GLY A 84 -3.39 -4.24 17.85
CA GLY A 84 -4.26 -5.15 17.09
C GLY A 84 -4.04 -5.03 15.59
N VAL A 85 -3.95 -3.80 15.08
CA VAL A 85 -3.67 -3.54 13.65
C VAL A 85 -2.30 -4.09 13.26
N LEU A 86 -1.26 -3.89 14.09
CA LEU A 86 0.09 -4.40 13.82
C LEU A 86 0.15 -5.93 13.81
N GLN A 87 -0.62 -6.62 14.67
CA GLN A 87 -0.70 -8.08 14.64
C GLN A 87 -1.39 -8.59 13.38
N VAL A 88 -2.47 -7.94 12.93
CA VAL A 88 -3.11 -8.27 11.65
C VAL A 88 -2.14 -8.05 10.49
N GLN A 89 -1.41 -6.92 10.48
CA GLN A 89 -0.41 -6.62 9.46
C GLN A 89 0.67 -7.71 9.41
N ARG A 90 1.20 -8.12 10.56
CA ARG A 90 2.19 -9.19 10.66
C ARG A 90 1.66 -10.50 10.07
N ALA A 91 0.42 -10.88 10.40
CA ALA A 91 -0.19 -12.12 9.89
C ALA A 91 -0.35 -12.09 8.37
N LEU A 92 -0.79 -10.95 7.80
CA LEU A 92 -0.95 -10.78 6.36
C LEU A 92 0.39 -10.79 5.63
N VAL A 93 1.42 -10.11 6.15
CA VAL A 93 2.78 -10.14 5.59
C VAL A 93 3.33 -11.56 5.58
N ASN A 94 3.21 -12.30 6.69
CA ASN A 94 3.66 -13.68 6.75
C ASN A 94 2.94 -14.58 5.72
N THR A 95 1.64 -14.35 5.52
CA THR A 95 0.84 -15.08 4.53
C THR A 95 1.32 -14.77 3.11
N TYR A 96 1.55 -13.48 2.80
CA TYR A 96 2.07 -13.04 1.51
C TYR A 96 3.44 -13.64 1.21
N LEU A 97 4.39 -13.56 2.16
CA LEU A 97 5.73 -14.16 2.01
C LEU A 97 5.68 -15.68 1.84
N SER A 98 4.79 -16.36 2.57
CA SER A 98 4.60 -17.81 2.42
C SER A 98 4.06 -18.16 1.03
N ASN A 99 3.16 -17.34 0.48
CA ASN A 99 2.64 -17.57 -0.87
C ASN A 99 3.69 -17.33 -1.95
N ILE A 100 4.59 -16.36 -1.78
CA ILE A 100 5.72 -16.19 -2.71
C ILE A 100 6.62 -17.43 -2.65
N ALA A 101 7.05 -17.83 -1.44
CA ALA A 101 7.96 -18.95 -1.26
C ALA A 101 7.43 -20.31 -1.75
N ASN A 102 6.09 -20.46 -1.85
CA ASN A 102 5.45 -21.68 -2.35
C ASN A 102 5.08 -21.63 -3.85
N ASN A 103 5.21 -20.46 -4.51
CA ASN A 103 4.93 -20.26 -5.93
C ASN A 103 6.21 -20.15 -6.80
N ASP A 104 7.38 -20.22 -6.17
CA ASP A 104 8.70 -20.46 -6.79
C ASP A 104 9.07 -21.95 -6.71
#